data_AF-A0A8H6FXC7-F1
#
_entry.id   AF-A0A8H6FXC7-F1
#
_cell.length_a   1.000
_cell.length_b   1.000
_cell.length_c   1.000
_cell.angle_alpha   90.00
_cell.angle_beta   90.00
_cell.angle_gamma   90.00
#
_symmetry.space_group_name_H-M   'P 1'
#
loop_
_entity.id
_entity.type
_entity.pdbx_description
1 polymer ?
#
loop_
_entity_poly.entity_id
_entity_poly.type
_entity_poly.pdbx_seq_one_letter_code
_entity_poly.pdbx_strand_id
1 'polypeptide(L)'
;MKRFYDRLRPGCPRDDGGVPLRSEKQNGSYSVPVVKSKVPAASNAQAGLDPQNACLESLAVELQFEILQRLADLPSLSAIVHASPSYHRAYVARRQSILAKVVSRDIFSDSLFEAHALAIALRTNNKDGSEIRRFLKDYKSTRREAVSVSIERFPLPQITILSQVQHAVRFAMKDFCQATLSKHPLSSEREGDITPLSTHEARRISRAFYRFEIFCTVFSQPGFKVKRKLDCMDMCHLFLNQFPPWEVEEIACIRDYITGRYAQLFAKHEHELVQHLPEGAPEDSSGDDMPFEGNPASHVSSFRLG
;
A
#
# COMPACT_ATOMS: atom_id res chain seq x y z
N MET A 1 -5.37 -6.83 3.39
CA MET A 1 -3.96 -6.39 3.36
C MET A 1 -2.94 -7.54 3.47
N LYS A 2 -3.11 -8.54 4.34
CA LYS A 2 -2.17 -9.69 4.50
C LYS A 2 -1.77 -10.39 3.18
N ARG A 3 -2.72 -10.73 2.30
CA ARG A 3 -2.45 -11.30 0.96
C ARG A 3 -1.67 -10.38 0.00
N PHE A 4 -1.71 -9.07 0.23
CA PHE A 4 -0.91 -8.10 -0.53
C PHE A 4 0.54 -8.07 -0.01
N TYR A 5 0.72 -8.17 1.31
CA TYR A 5 2.04 -8.26 1.94
C TYR A 5 2.73 -9.62 1.75
N ASP A 6 1.99 -10.72 1.67
CA ASP A 6 2.55 -12.05 1.40
C ASP A 6 3.22 -12.13 0.02
N ARG A 7 2.80 -11.29 -0.95
CA ARG A 7 3.44 -11.14 -2.27
C ARG A 7 4.72 -10.31 -2.26
N LEU A 8 5.02 -9.62 -1.16
CA LEU A 8 6.21 -8.78 -0.99
C LEU A 8 7.33 -9.51 -0.22
N ARG A 9 7.08 -10.74 0.23
CA ARG A 9 8.09 -11.59 0.87
C ARG A 9 9.10 -12.10 -0.17
N PRO A 10 10.41 -11.86 0.00
CA PRO A 10 11.41 -12.49 -0.87
C PRO A 10 11.35 -14.02 -0.67
N GLY A 11 11.05 -14.77 -1.75
CA GLY A 11 11.13 -16.23 -1.75
C GLY A 11 9.88 -17.01 -2.22
N CYS A 12 8.79 -16.36 -2.67
CA CYS A 12 7.67 -17.09 -3.28
C CYS A 12 7.90 -17.25 -4.80
N PRO A 13 7.81 -18.47 -5.38
CA PRO A 13 7.97 -18.70 -6.81
C PRO A 13 6.92 -17.92 -7.62
N ARG A 14 7.34 -17.23 -8.67
CA ARG A 14 6.43 -16.69 -9.69
C ARG A 14 6.09 -17.82 -10.64
N ASP A 15 4.80 -18.12 -10.76
CA ASP A 15 4.28 -19.08 -11.73
C ASP A 15 4.21 -18.36 -13.09
N ASP A 16 5.33 -18.39 -13.84
CA ASP A 16 5.44 -17.77 -15.15
C ASP A 16 4.86 -18.73 -16.22
N GLY A 17 3.54 -18.70 -16.37
CA GLY A 17 2.84 -19.32 -17.50
C GLY A 17 3.07 -18.54 -18.80
N GLY A 18 4.14 -18.88 -19.52
CA GLY A 18 4.46 -18.31 -20.83
C GLY A 18 3.62 -18.91 -21.96
N VAL A 19 3.03 -18.04 -22.79
CA VAL A 19 2.48 -18.38 -24.11
C VAL A 19 3.39 -17.77 -25.18
N PRO A 20 3.93 -18.55 -26.15
CA PRO A 20 4.89 -18.03 -27.13
C PRO A 20 4.18 -17.46 -28.36
N LEU A 21 4.56 -16.23 -28.75
CA LEU A 21 4.22 -15.66 -30.05
C LEU A 21 5.31 -15.97 -31.08
N ARG A 22 4.81 -16.43 -32.22
CA ARG A 22 5.44 -17.04 -33.38
C ARG A 22 6.31 -16.06 -34.18
N SER A 23 7.47 -16.53 -34.61
CA SER A 23 8.42 -15.84 -35.49
C SER A 23 8.02 -15.99 -36.97
N GLU A 24 8.06 -14.89 -37.72
CA GLU A 24 8.08 -14.90 -39.18
C GLU A 24 9.38 -14.27 -39.69
N LYS A 25 10.09 -15.07 -40.49
CA LYS A 25 11.27 -14.70 -41.28
C LYS A 25 10.81 -14.00 -42.55
N GLN A 26 11.56 -13.00 -43.03
CA GLN A 26 11.80 -12.84 -44.46
C GLN A 26 13.15 -12.14 -44.72
N ASN A 27 13.99 -12.85 -45.46
CA ASN A 27 15.26 -12.42 -46.05
C ASN A 27 14.99 -11.73 -47.40
N GLY A 28 15.88 -10.82 -47.83
CA GLY A 28 15.92 -10.34 -49.21
C GLY A 28 16.97 -9.25 -49.47
N SER A 29 18.20 -9.67 -49.73
CA SER A 29 19.30 -8.89 -50.33
C SER A 29 18.98 -8.45 -51.76
N TYR A 30 19.54 -7.35 -52.29
CA TYR A 30 20.31 -7.26 -53.55
C TYR A 30 20.86 -5.83 -53.81
N SER A 31 21.95 -5.78 -54.59
CA SER A 31 22.97 -4.71 -54.69
C SER A 31 22.76 -3.64 -55.79
N VAL A 32 23.54 -2.56 -55.66
CA VAL A 32 23.73 -1.32 -56.48
C VAL A 32 24.19 -1.54 -57.94
N PRO A 33 24.12 -0.56 -58.89
CA PRO A 33 25.18 0.48 -59.03
C PRO A 33 24.78 1.90 -59.53
N VAL A 34 25.49 2.90 -58.98
CA VAL A 34 26.08 4.17 -59.50
C VAL A 34 25.66 4.76 -60.88
N VAL A 35 25.43 6.09 -60.95
CA VAL A 35 26.12 7.10 -61.82
C VAL A 35 25.68 8.55 -61.48
N LYS A 36 26.59 9.50 -61.72
CA LYS A 36 26.79 10.87 -61.21
C LYS A 36 25.87 11.97 -61.82
N SER A 37 25.78 13.10 -61.09
CA SER A 37 26.12 14.49 -61.52
C SER A 37 25.04 15.59 -61.29
N LYS A 38 25.56 16.73 -60.78
CA LYS A 38 25.13 18.15 -60.90
C LYS A 38 24.23 18.80 -59.83
N VAL A 39 24.91 19.54 -58.93
CA VAL A 39 24.51 20.83 -58.31
C VAL A 39 24.64 21.92 -59.42
N PRO A 40 23.98 23.10 -59.43
CA PRO A 40 23.44 23.87 -58.30
C PRO A 40 22.07 24.57 -58.51
N ALA A 41 21.41 24.95 -57.41
CA ALA A 41 20.78 26.27 -57.28
C ALA A 41 20.21 26.43 -55.86
N ALA A 42 20.64 27.50 -55.20
CA ALA A 42 20.08 27.96 -53.95
C ALA A 42 18.59 28.28 -54.12
N SER A 43 17.76 27.78 -53.23
CA SER A 43 16.51 28.43 -52.88
C SER A 43 16.24 28.17 -51.41
N ASN A 44 16.13 29.26 -50.66
CA ASN A 44 15.71 29.29 -49.27
C ASN A 44 14.44 28.46 -49.09
N ALA A 45 14.57 27.25 -48.55
CA ALA A 45 13.45 26.57 -47.96
C ALA A 45 13.34 27.10 -46.53
N GLN A 46 12.41 28.05 -46.34
CA GLN A 46 11.84 28.32 -45.02
C GLN A 46 11.67 26.99 -44.29
N ALA A 47 12.27 26.89 -43.11
CA ALA A 47 11.91 25.89 -42.13
C ALA A 47 10.43 26.10 -41.77
N GLY A 48 9.56 25.41 -42.50
CA GLY A 48 8.17 25.23 -42.15
C GLY A 48 8.15 24.45 -40.84
N LEU A 49 8.09 25.17 -39.73
CA LEU A 49 7.60 24.63 -38.48
C LEU A 49 6.11 24.37 -38.69
N ASP A 50 5.75 23.20 -39.20
CA ASP A 50 4.38 22.71 -39.19
C ASP A 50 3.91 22.66 -37.72
N PRO A 51 2.94 23.48 -37.30
CA PRO A 51 2.51 23.54 -35.89
C PRO A 51 1.62 22.37 -35.48
N GLN A 52 1.44 21.35 -36.33
CA GLN A 52 0.29 20.45 -36.23
C GLN A 52 0.59 19.05 -35.66
N ASN A 53 1.80 18.76 -35.17
CA ASN A 53 2.07 17.51 -34.45
C ASN A 53 3.15 17.67 -33.37
N ALA A 54 3.05 18.71 -32.54
CA ALA A 54 3.81 18.77 -31.29
C ALA A 54 3.25 17.72 -30.31
N CYS A 55 3.55 16.45 -30.58
CA CYS A 55 3.14 15.34 -29.74
C CYS A 55 4.00 15.35 -28.47
N LEU A 56 3.38 15.15 -27.31
CA LEU A 56 4.07 15.06 -26.04
C LEU A 56 5.18 13.98 -26.05
N GLU A 57 5.06 12.99 -26.94
CA GLU A 57 5.99 11.88 -27.14
C GLU A 57 7.22 12.23 -27.98
N SER A 58 7.17 13.30 -28.78
CA SER A 58 8.31 13.77 -29.59
C SER A 58 9.25 14.71 -28.82
N LEU A 59 8.94 14.96 -27.55
CA LEU A 59 9.74 15.79 -26.67
C LEU A 59 11.07 15.10 -26.32
N ALA A 60 12.14 15.88 -26.13
CA ALA A 60 13.43 15.35 -25.68
C ALA A 60 13.28 14.57 -24.35
N VAL A 61 14.09 13.51 -24.17
CA VAL A 61 13.97 12.59 -23.01
C VAL A 61 14.18 13.31 -21.67
N GLU A 62 14.97 14.38 -21.67
CA GLU A 62 15.20 15.24 -20.51
C GLU A 62 13.92 15.94 -20.08
N LEU A 63 13.13 16.43 -21.04
CA LEU A 63 11.87 17.11 -20.75
C LEU A 63 10.76 16.11 -20.38
N GLN A 64 10.75 14.92 -21.00
CA GLN A 64 9.87 13.82 -20.56
C GLN A 64 10.16 13.43 -19.11
N PHE A 65 11.43 13.37 -18.74
CA PHE A 65 11.86 13.13 -17.37
C PHE A 65 11.40 14.25 -16.42
N GLU A 66 11.58 15.51 -16.78
CA GLU A 66 11.12 16.65 -15.96
C GLU A 66 9.60 16.64 -15.76
N ILE A 67 8.83 16.26 -16.79
CA ILE A 67 7.38 16.08 -16.69
C ILE A 67 7.06 14.97 -15.68
N LEU A 68 7.67 13.78 -15.82
CA LEU A 68 7.47 12.66 -14.91
C LEU A 68 7.81 13.02 -13.45
N GLN A 69 8.89 13.78 -13.23
CA GLN A 69 9.29 14.23 -11.91
C GLN A 69 8.35 15.27 -11.28
N ARG A 70 7.50 15.94 -12.06
CA ARG A 70 6.60 16.99 -11.55
C ARG A 70 5.17 16.49 -11.30
N LEU A 71 4.88 15.23 -11.60
CA LEU A 71 3.58 14.64 -11.30
C LEU A 71 3.28 14.68 -9.80
N ALA A 72 2.02 14.98 -9.48
CA ALA A 72 1.57 15.20 -8.11
C ALA A 72 1.45 13.90 -7.32
N ASP A 73 1.10 12.79 -7.99
CA ASP A 73 0.76 11.54 -7.32
C ASP A 73 1.10 10.28 -8.14
N LEU A 74 1.09 9.13 -7.45
CA LEU A 74 1.38 7.83 -8.04
C LEU A 74 0.35 7.38 -9.08
N PRO A 75 -0.98 7.62 -8.93
CA PRO A 75 -1.95 7.32 -9.98
C PRO A 75 -1.66 8.03 -11.30
N SER A 76 -1.32 9.32 -11.27
CA SER A 76 -0.99 10.12 -12.45
C SER A 76 0.28 9.61 -13.12
N LEU A 77 1.31 9.26 -12.32
CA LEU A 77 2.52 8.61 -12.82
C LEU A 77 2.22 7.26 -13.47
N SER A 78 1.39 6.44 -12.85
CA SER A 78 0.97 5.17 -13.41
C SER A 78 0.25 5.39 -14.75
N ALA A 79 -0.71 6.31 -14.81
CA ALA A 79 -1.48 6.58 -16.01
C ALA A 79 -0.60 6.97 -17.20
N ILE A 80 0.32 7.94 -17.05
CA ILE A 80 1.18 8.39 -18.15
C ILE A 80 2.17 7.31 -18.60
N VAL A 81 2.72 6.55 -17.66
CA VAL A 81 3.69 5.47 -17.95
C VAL A 81 3.02 4.33 -18.72
N HIS A 82 1.75 4.04 -18.47
CA HIS A 82 1.01 3.01 -19.21
C HIS A 82 0.41 3.53 -20.52
N ALA A 83 0.13 4.83 -20.62
CA ALA A 83 -0.46 5.44 -21.81
C ALA A 83 0.54 5.64 -22.96
N SER A 84 1.85 5.79 -22.67
CA SER A 84 2.86 6.11 -23.68
C SER A 84 4.15 5.29 -23.53
N PRO A 85 4.59 4.55 -24.57
CA PRO A 85 5.86 3.82 -24.57
C PRO A 85 7.09 4.71 -24.40
N SER A 86 7.06 5.95 -24.90
CA SER A 86 8.16 6.90 -24.74
C SER A 86 8.32 7.32 -23.27
N TYR A 87 7.21 7.67 -22.60
CA TYR A 87 7.22 7.94 -21.17
C TYR A 87 7.55 6.72 -20.33
N HIS A 88 7.14 5.51 -20.74
CA HIS A 88 7.58 4.27 -20.09
C HIS A 88 9.10 4.11 -20.13
N ARG A 89 9.74 4.34 -21.30
CA ARG A 89 11.20 4.27 -21.43
C ARG A 89 11.91 5.30 -20.56
N ALA A 90 11.44 6.55 -20.58
CA ALA A 90 11.98 7.63 -19.73
C ALA A 90 11.83 7.29 -18.23
N TYR A 91 10.69 6.71 -17.84
CA TYR A 91 10.44 6.23 -16.49
C TYR A 91 11.41 5.13 -16.07
N VAL A 92 11.59 4.08 -16.88
CA VAL A 92 12.50 2.97 -16.57
C VAL A 92 13.94 3.46 -16.43
N ALA A 93 14.38 4.36 -17.32
CA ALA A 93 15.74 4.89 -17.30
C ALA A 93 16.10 5.64 -16.01
N ARG A 94 15.14 6.32 -15.37
CA ARG A 94 15.39 7.16 -14.17
C ARG A 94 14.40 6.87 -13.04
N ARG A 95 13.97 5.61 -12.92
CA ARG A 95 12.88 5.16 -12.05
C ARG A 95 13.02 5.61 -10.60
N GLN A 96 14.21 5.48 -10.02
CA GLN A 96 14.45 5.83 -8.62
C GLN A 96 14.23 7.33 -8.35
N SER A 97 14.80 8.20 -9.20
CA SER A 97 14.66 9.65 -9.08
C SER A 97 13.20 10.10 -9.23
N ILE A 98 12.52 9.56 -10.25
CA ILE A 98 11.11 9.89 -10.52
C ILE A 98 10.23 9.44 -9.36
N LEU A 99 10.35 8.18 -8.93
CA LEU A 99 9.55 7.67 -7.83
C LEU A 99 9.84 8.40 -6.52
N ALA A 100 11.09 8.73 -6.20
CA ALA A 100 11.42 9.46 -4.98
C ALA A 100 10.68 10.80 -4.91
N LYS A 101 10.69 11.56 -6.02
CA LYS A 101 10.02 12.87 -6.13
C LYS A 101 8.50 12.75 -6.15
N VAL A 102 7.93 11.78 -6.85
CA VAL A 102 6.46 11.61 -6.90
C VAL A 102 5.93 11.10 -5.55
N VAL A 103 6.58 10.11 -4.94
CA VAL A 103 6.20 9.58 -3.62
C VAL A 103 6.30 10.68 -2.55
N SER A 104 7.33 11.54 -2.59
CA SER A 104 7.46 12.63 -1.63
C SER A 104 6.38 13.71 -1.74
N ARG A 105 5.67 13.79 -2.88
CA ARG A 105 4.54 14.69 -3.08
C ARG A 105 3.21 14.02 -2.77
N ASP A 106 3.08 12.75 -3.12
CA ASP A 106 1.87 11.96 -2.87
C ASP A 106 1.69 11.70 -1.37
N ILE A 107 2.77 11.35 -0.66
CA ILE A 107 2.76 11.24 0.79
C ILE A 107 2.92 12.65 1.36
N PHE A 108 1.95 13.08 2.16
CA PHE A 108 2.06 14.35 2.86
C PHE A 108 3.32 14.40 3.74
N SER A 109 4.02 15.52 3.75
CA SER A 109 5.30 15.68 4.47
C SER A 109 5.20 15.32 5.96
N ASP A 110 4.06 15.63 6.58
CA ASP A 110 3.75 15.33 7.97
C ASP A 110 3.39 13.87 8.24
N SER A 111 3.18 13.07 7.20
CA SER A 111 2.85 11.64 7.27
C SER A 111 4.02 10.76 6.80
N LEU A 112 5.07 11.36 6.25
CA LEU A 112 6.22 10.66 5.69
C LEU A 112 7.02 9.90 6.76
N PHE A 113 7.10 10.46 7.97
CA PHE A 113 7.73 9.78 9.10
C PHE A 113 7.03 8.45 9.40
N GLU A 114 5.69 8.45 9.54
CA GLU A 114 4.92 7.24 9.77
C GLU A 114 4.98 6.26 8.59
N ALA A 115 4.89 6.75 7.35
CA ALA A 115 5.04 5.90 6.16
C ALA A 115 6.41 5.20 6.12
N HIS A 116 7.47 5.93 6.46
CA HIS A 116 8.83 5.38 6.53
C HIS A 116 8.97 4.37 7.68
N ALA A 117 8.45 4.68 8.86
CA ALA A 117 8.45 3.76 10.00
C ALA A 117 7.72 2.46 9.66
N LEU A 118 6.59 2.53 8.94
CA LEU A 118 5.89 1.33 8.45
C LEU A 118 6.74 0.54 7.45
N ALA A 119 7.41 1.20 6.50
CA ALA A 119 8.30 0.53 5.56
C ALA A 119 9.46 -0.21 6.27
N ILE A 120 9.96 0.34 7.38
CA ILE A 120 10.94 -0.35 8.24
C ILE A 120 10.29 -1.55 8.92
N ALA A 121 9.15 -1.36 9.59
CA ALA A 121 8.44 -2.42 10.33
C ALA A 121 8.10 -3.63 9.45
N LEU A 122 7.69 -3.39 8.20
CA LEU A 122 7.37 -4.44 7.22
C LEU A 122 8.60 -5.28 6.82
N ARG A 123 9.80 -4.72 6.92
CA ARG A 123 11.06 -5.41 6.61
C ARG A 123 11.72 -6.03 7.84
N THR A 124 11.29 -5.65 9.04
CA THR A 124 11.81 -6.18 10.29
C THR A 124 11.48 -7.66 10.41
N ASN A 125 12.51 -8.51 10.50
CA ASN A 125 12.36 -9.94 10.71
C ASN A 125 12.46 -10.28 12.19
N ASN A 126 11.32 -10.44 12.86
CA ASN A 126 11.31 -10.67 14.30
C ASN A 126 11.25 -12.15 14.68
N LYS A 127 12.40 -12.83 14.64
CA LYS A 127 12.51 -14.21 15.15
C LYS A 127 12.41 -14.28 16.67
N ASP A 128 12.90 -13.28 17.39
CA ASP A 128 13.20 -13.41 18.82
C ASP A 128 12.63 -12.27 19.71
N GLY A 129 11.88 -11.32 19.14
CA GLY A 129 11.31 -10.18 19.83
C GLY A 129 12.24 -8.96 19.96
N SER A 130 13.55 -9.09 19.72
CA SER A 130 14.53 -8.03 20.00
C SER A 130 14.45 -6.87 19.00
N GLU A 131 14.32 -7.22 17.73
CA GLU A 131 14.22 -6.28 16.61
C GLU A 131 13.02 -5.34 16.74
N ILE A 132 11.88 -5.87 17.21
CA ILE A 132 10.69 -5.06 17.47
C ILE A 132 10.87 -4.12 18.66
N ARG A 133 11.54 -4.58 19.73
CA ARG A 133 11.81 -3.70 20.87
C ARG A 133 12.71 -2.54 20.47
N ARG A 134 13.74 -2.80 19.67
CA ARG A 134 14.59 -1.77 19.08
C ARG A 134 13.75 -0.83 18.22
N PHE A 135 12.95 -1.37 17.30
CA PHE A 135 12.05 -0.56 16.47
C PHE A 135 11.13 0.36 17.29
N LEU A 136 10.45 -0.16 18.32
CA LEU A 136 9.55 0.64 19.15
C LEU A 136 10.30 1.73 19.93
N LYS A 137 11.51 1.43 20.42
CA LYS A 137 12.36 2.41 21.10
C LYS A 137 12.78 3.52 20.13
N ASP A 138 13.26 3.15 18.95
CA ASP A 138 13.73 4.08 17.91
C ASP A 138 12.56 4.93 17.39
N TYR A 139 11.40 4.32 17.13
CA TYR A 139 10.19 5.01 16.71
C TYR A 139 9.78 6.07 17.74
N LYS A 140 9.82 5.73 19.04
CA LYS A 140 9.50 6.66 20.13
C LYS A 140 10.51 7.81 20.24
N SER A 141 11.80 7.56 20.10
CA SER A 141 12.81 8.63 20.16
C SER A 141 12.72 9.56 18.95
N THR A 142 12.66 9.01 17.73
CA THR A 142 12.61 9.81 16.50
C THR A 142 11.35 10.68 16.44
N ARG A 143 10.21 10.17 16.93
CA ARG A 143 8.97 10.96 17.05
C ARG A 143 9.13 12.16 17.98
N ARG A 144 9.80 11.98 19.13
CA ARG A 144 10.04 13.06 20.11
C ARG A 144 10.97 14.13 19.56
N GLU A 145 11.96 13.72 18.77
CA GLU A 145 12.94 14.60 18.15
C GLU A 145 12.40 15.33 16.90
N ALA A 146 11.20 14.96 16.42
CA ALA A 146 10.58 15.52 15.22
C ALA A 146 11.50 15.50 13.98
N VAL A 147 12.28 14.41 13.82
CA VAL A 147 13.25 14.28 12.74
C VAL A 147 12.55 14.24 11.39
N SER A 148 12.95 15.16 10.49
CA SER A 148 12.46 15.17 9.11
C SER A 148 13.06 14.03 8.29
N VAL A 149 12.22 13.35 7.52
CA VAL A 149 12.62 12.24 6.64
C VAL A 149 12.77 12.75 5.21
N SER A 150 13.91 12.47 4.57
CA SER A 150 14.15 12.79 3.16
C SER A 150 14.23 11.52 2.31
N ILE A 151 13.39 11.43 1.28
CA ILE A 151 13.27 10.26 0.38
C ILE A 151 14.38 10.25 -0.68
N GLU A 152 15.04 11.38 -0.95
CA GLU A 152 15.93 11.53 -2.11
C GLU A 152 17.09 10.53 -2.15
N ARG A 153 17.51 10.04 -0.98
CA ARG A 153 18.62 9.09 -0.84
C ARG A 153 18.16 7.65 -0.63
N PHE A 154 16.85 7.39 -0.63
CA PHE A 154 16.35 6.04 -0.38
C PHE A 154 16.67 5.12 -1.56
N PRO A 155 17.09 3.87 -1.29
CA PRO A 155 17.26 2.88 -2.33
C PRO A 155 15.91 2.53 -2.95
N LEU A 156 15.91 2.17 -4.24
CA LEU A 156 14.69 1.87 -5.01
C LEU A 156 13.73 0.86 -4.33
N PRO A 157 14.19 -0.24 -3.70
CA PRO A 157 13.30 -1.15 -2.99
C PRO A 157 12.51 -0.48 -1.86
N GLN A 158 13.12 0.48 -1.15
CA GLN A 158 12.46 1.20 -0.07
C GLN A 158 11.41 2.18 -0.61
N ILE A 159 11.72 2.90 -1.70
CA ILE A 159 10.75 3.79 -2.37
C ILE A 159 9.58 2.98 -2.93
N THR A 160 9.85 1.76 -3.42
CA THR A 160 8.82 0.85 -3.91
C THR A 160 7.87 0.38 -2.80
N ILE A 161 8.39 0.09 -1.61
CA ILE A 161 7.54 -0.22 -0.45
C ILE A 161 6.69 1.00 -0.08
N LEU A 162 7.29 2.20 -0.02
CA LEU A 162 6.56 3.42 0.28
C LEU A 162 5.43 3.68 -0.72
N SER A 163 5.68 3.48 -2.02
CA SER A 163 4.64 3.68 -3.04
C SER A 163 3.50 2.68 -2.92
N GLN A 164 3.81 1.42 -2.59
CA GLN A 164 2.81 0.38 -2.36
C GLN A 164 1.95 0.67 -1.13
N VAL A 165 2.59 1.05 -0.02
CA VAL A 165 1.88 1.41 1.21
C VAL A 165 1.02 2.66 0.98
N GLN A 166 1.54 3.70 0.34
CA GLN A 166 0.76 4.91 0.01
C GLN A 166 -0.45 4.56 -0.87
N HIS A 167 -0.29 3.69 -1.86
CA HIS A 167 -1.40 3.22 -2.67
C HIS A 167 -2.48 2.52 -1.83
N ALA A 168 -2.08 1.62 -0.94
CA ALA A 168 -3.01 0.92 -0.04
C ALA A 168 -3.72 1.88 0.93
N VAL A 169 -2.99 2.84 1.52
CA VAL A 169 -3.55 3.86 2.42
C VAL A 169 -4.54 4.76 1.67
N ARG A 170 -4.20 5.23 0.47
CA ARG A 170 -5.13 6.04 -0.36
C ARG A 170 -6.42 5.30 -0.66
N PHE A 171 -6.31 4.02 -1.03
CA PHE A 171 -7.48 3.17 -1.29
C PHE A 171 -8.34 3.04 -0.04
N ALA A 172 -7.73 2.67 1.10
CA ALA A 172 -8.44 2.49 2.36
C ALA A 172 -9.05 3.80 2.88
N MET A 173 -8.35 4.92 2.71
CA MET A 173 -8.82 6.25 3.10
C MET A 173 -10.05 6.68 2.30
N LYS A 174 -10.05 6.47 0.97
CA LYS A 174 -11.22 6.77 0.13
C LYS A 174 -12.44 5.98 0.61
N ASP A 175 -12.26 4.69 0.84
CA ASP A 175 -13.31 3.77 1.29
C ASP A 175 -13.81 4.09 2.72
N PHE A 176 -12.89 4.51 3.61
CA PHE A 176 -13.21 5.01 4.95
C PHE A 176 -14.07 6.26 4.87
N CYS A 177 -13.60 7.29 4.16
CA CYS A 177 -14.33 8.56 4.04
C CYS A 177 -15.72 8.33 3.45
N GLN A 178 -15.84 7.47 2.44
CA GLN A 178 -17.14 7.12 1.87
C GLN A 178 -18.06 6.40 2.88
N ALA A 179 -17.51 5.57 3.76
CA ALA A 179 -18.31 4.83 4.73
C ALA A 179 -18.70 5.64 5.97
N THR A 180 -17.84 6.57 6.40
CA THR A 180 -17.99 7.30 7.66
C THR A 180 -18.54 8.71 7.47
N LEU A 181 -18.17 9.40 6.38
CA LEU A 181 -18.58 10.79 6.14
C LEU A 181 -19.85 10.91 5.29
N SER A 182 -20.35 9.80 4.73
CA SER A 182 -21.63 9.81 3.99
C SER A 182 -22.86 9.78 4.90
N LYS A 183 -22.68 9.72 6.22
CA LYS A 183 -23.75 9.62 7.19
C LYS A 183 -23.62 10.73 8.22
N HIS A 184 -24.73 11.39 8.51
CA HIS A 184 -24.76 12.40 9.55
C HIS A 184 -24.53 11.75 10.92
N PRO A 185 -23.61 12.25 11.75
CA PRO A 185 -23.14 11.57 12.97
C PRO A 185 -24.23 11.36 14.04
N LEU A 186 -25.30 12.16 14.02
CA LEU A 186 -26.36 12.08 15.03
C LEU A 186 -27.64 11.42 14.52
N SER A 187 -27.97 11.58 13.23
CA SER A 187 -29.21 11.05 12.64
C SER A 187 -28.99 9.75 11.87
N SER A 188 -27.74 9.39 11.56
CA SER A 188 -27.38 8.25 10.70
C SER A 188 -27.98 8.30 9.29
N GLU A 189 -28.66 9.38 8.93
CA GLU A 189 -29.18 9.63 7.59
C GLU A 189 -28.03 9.92 6.63
N ARG A 190 -28.23 9.60 5.35
CA ARG A 190 -27.23 9.94 4.34
C ARG A 190 -27.25 11.45 4.13
N GLU A 191 -26.16 12.11 4.53
CA GLU A 191 -25.88 13.45 4.05
C GLU A 191 -25.55 13.38 2.55
N GLY A 192 -25.82 14.47 1.82
CA GLY A 192 -25.65 14.55 0.37
C GLY A 192 -24.20 14.35 -0.10
N ASP A 193 -23.82 14.97 -1.21
CA ASP A 193 -22.46 14.83 -1.73
C ASP A 193 -21.43 15.22 -0.66
N ILE A 194 -20.56 14.27 -0.31
CA ILE A 194 -19.48 14.44 0.66
C ILE A 194 -18.64 15.62 0.17
N THR A 195 -18.59 16.70 0.96
CA THR A 195 -17.69 17.83 0.67
C THR A 195 -16.27 17.28 0.54
N PRO A 196 -15.48 17.75 -0.45
CA PRO A 196 -14.12 17.27 -0.61
C PRO A 196 -13.34 17.48 0.68
N LEU A 197 -12.74 16.40 1.17
CA LEU A 197 -12.04 16.38 2.44
C LEU A 197 -11.00 17.51 2.49
N SER A 198 -11.01 18.29 3.58
CA SER A 198 -9.98 19.32 3.74
C SER A 198 -8.60 18.67 3.73
N THR A 199 -7.58 19.39 3.24
CA THR A 199 -6.21 18.85 3.20
C THR A 199 -5.70 18.47 4.58
N HIS A 200 -6.17 19.15 5.64
CA HIS A 200 -5.83 18.82 7.02
C HIS A 200 -6.46 17.49 7.47
N GLU A 201 -7.74 17.26 7.16
CA GLU A 201 -8.40 16.00 7.49
C GLU A 201 -7.82 14.83 6.68
N ALA A 202 -7.49 15.03 5.41
CA ALA A 202 -6.81 14.02 4.59
C ALA A 202 -5.47 13.59 5.20
N ARG A 203 -4.70 14.56 5.73
CA ARG A 203 -3.43 14.28 6.43
C ARG A 203 -3.66 13.51 7.72
N ARG A 204 -4.62 13.93 8.55
CA ARG A 204 -4.95 13.26 9.82
C ARG A 204 -5.35 11.81 9.61
N ILE A 205 -6.29 11.56 8.68
CA ILE A 205 -6.76 10.20 8.37
C ILE A 205 -5.60 9.35 7.80
N SER A 206 -4.81 9.90 6.88
CA SER A 206 -3.64 9.21 6.32
C SER A 206 -2.65 8.77 7.41
N ARG A 207 -2.27 9.67 8.34
CA ARG A 207 -1.42 9.31 9.50
C ARG A 207 -2.04 8.24 10.37
N ALA A 208 -3.34 8.30 10.64
CA ALA A 208 -4.04 7.31 11.44
C ALA A 208 -3.94 5.91 10.82
N PHE A 209 -4.12 5.81 9.49
CA PHE A 209 -3.91 4.56 8.75
C PHE A 209 -2.48 4.03 8.87
N TYR A 210 -1.47 4.88 8.69
CA TYR A 210 -0.08 4.47 8.86
C TYR A 210 0.21 3.95 10.27
N ARG A 211 -0.27 4.67 11.30
CA ARG A 211 -0.06 4.29 12.71
C ARG A 211 -0.77 2.99 13.07
N PHE A 212 -2.02 2.83 12.61
CA PHE A 212 -2.76 1.59 12.77
C PHE A 212 -2.02 0.42 12.11
N GLU A 213 -1.53 0.61 10.88
CA GLU A 213 -0.83 -0.45 10.16
C GLU A 213 0.54 -0.77 10.79
N ILE A 214 1.25 0.23 11.37
CA ILE A 214 2.46 0.00 12.17
C ILE A 214 2.10 -0.88 13.37
N PHE A 215 1.04 -0.54 14.12
CA PHE A 215 0.59 -1.34 15.25
C PHE A 215 0.32 -2.78 14.83
N CYS A 216 -0.49 -2.99 13.79
CA CYS A 216 -0.78 -4.32 13.27
C CYS A 216 0.49 -5.05 12.83
N THR A 217 1.39 -4.39 12.08
CA THR A 217 2.62 -4.98 11.55
C THR A 217 3.55 -5.44 12.67
N VAL A 218 3.71 -4.63 13.71
CA VAL A 218 4.59 -4.90 14.83
C VAL A 218 4.03 -6.03 15.70
N PHE A 219 2.76 -5.94 16.11
CA PHE A 219 2.21 -6.88 17.07
C PHE A 219 1.69 -8.19 16.44
N SER A 220 1.56 -8.26 15.11
CA SER A 220 1.21 -9.51 14.40
C SER A 220 2.40 -10.45 14.18
N GLN A 221 3.63 -10.06 14.51
CA GLN A 221 4.80 -10.91 14.27
C GLN A 221 4.88 -12.06 15.30
N PRO A 222 5.06 -13.33 14.87
CA PRO A 222 5.03 -14.49 15.77
C PRO A 222 6.02 -14.40 16.94
N GLY A 223 7.25 -13.94 16.68
CA GLY A 223 8.30 -13.84 17.70
C GLY A 223 8.00 -12.83 18.82
N PHE A 224 7.05 -11.91 18.61
CA PHE A 224 6.63 -10.96 19.63
C PHE A 224 5.58 -11.54 20.58
N LYS A 225 4.57 -12.24 20.04
CA LYS A 225 3.47 -12.82 20.84
C LYS A 225 3.93 -14.01 21.69
N VAL A 226 4.69 -14.93 21.10
CA VAL A 226 5.08 -16.21 21.74
C VAL A 226 5.92 -16.01 23.00
N LYS A 227 6.81 -15.00 23.03
CA LYS A 227 7.75 -14.84 24.14
C LYS A 227 7.20 -14.10 25.35
N ARG A 228 6.22 -13.22 25.17
CA ARG A 228 5.82 -12.29 26.25
C ARG A 228 4.43 -12.54 26.83
N LYS A 229 3.61 -13.42 26.23
CA LYS A 229 2.19 -13.60 26.64
C LYS A 229 1.47 -12.25 26.84
N LEU A 230 1.78 -11.27 26.00
CA LEU A 230 1.15 -9.94 26.10
C LEU A 230 -0.31 -10.07 25.70
N ASP A 231 -1.19 -9.51 26.52
CA ASP A 231 -2.57 -9.34 26.13
C ASP A 231 -2.75 -8.12 25.20
N CYS A 232 -3.98 -7.86 24.78
CA CYS A 232 -4.27 -6.71 23.92
C CYS A 232 -4.03 -5.37 24.61
N MET A 233 -4.22 -5.28 25.93
CA MET A 233 -4.05 -4.04 26.70
C MET A 233 -2.57 -3.68 26.84
N ASP A 234 -1.72 -4.67 27.08
CA ASP A 234 -0.27 -4.50 27.10
C ASP A 234 0.26 -3.96 25.76
N MET A 235 -0.21 -4.53 24.63
CA MET A 235 0.16 -4.06 23.29
C MET A 235 -0.28 -2.61 23.06
N CYS A 236 -1.51 -2.29 23.45
CA CYS A 236 -2.03 -0.93 23.42
C CYS A 236 -1.17 0.02 24.26
N HIS A 237 -0.82 -0.31 25.50
CA HIS A 237 0.01 0.56 26.34
C HIS A 237 1.43 0.74 25.78
N LEU A 238 2.03 -0.31 25.22
CA LEU A 238 3.37 -0.23 24.64
C LEU A 238 3.46 0.73 23.45
N PHE A 239 2.40 0.83 22.66
CA PHE A 239 2.38 1.66 21.45
C PHE A 239 1.63 2.98 21.63
N LEU A 240 0.46 3.00 22.26
CA LEU A 240 -0.43 4.16 22.31
C LEU A 240 0.01 5.22 23.33
N ASN A 241 0.76 4.86 24.38
CA ASN A 241 1.18 5.79 25.44
C ASN A 241 2.12 6.92 24.97
N GLN A 242 2.63 6.88 23.73
CA GLN A 242 3.43 7.95 23.14
C GLN A 242 2.60 8.97 22.35
N PHE A 243 1.30 8.74 22.22
CA PHE A 243 0.38 9.59 21.48
C PHE A 243 -0.55 10.34 22.46
N PRO A 244 -0.90 11.60 22.17
CA PRO A 244 -1.96 12.29 22.87
C PRO A 244 -3.33 11.66 22.58
N PRO A 245 -4.35 11.91 23.43
CA PRO A 245 -5.64 11.23 23.34
C PRO A 245 -6.34 11.35 21.98
N TRP A 246 -6.25 12.50 21.30
CA TRP A 246 -6.88 12.68 19.99
C TRP A 246 -6.22 11.86 18.88
N GLU A 247 -4.90 11.65 18.92
CA GLU A 247 -4.22 10.77 17.96
C GLU A 247 -4.53 9.29 18.25
N VAL A 248 -4.77 8.94 19.53
CA VAL A 248 -5.24 7.61 19.92
C VAL A 248 -6.66 7.37 19.38
N GLU A 249 -7.54 8.37 19.51
CA GLU A 249 -8.91 8.32 18.97
C GLU A 249 -8.90 8.17 17.45
N GLU A 250 -8.04 8.92 16.74
CA GLU A 250 -7.85 8.76 15.29
C GLU A 250 -7.52 7.30 14.91
N ILE A 251 -6.61 6.65 15.64
CA ILE A 251 -6.25 5.24 15.42
C ILE A 251 -7.43 4.32 15.75
N ALA A 252 -8.18 4.60 16.83
CA ALA A 252 -9.34 3.81 17.23
C ALA A 252 -10.47 3.87 16.17
N CYS A 253 -10.75 5.04 15.60
CA CYS A 253 -11.68 5.20 14.49
C CYS A 253 -11.32 4.32 13.29
N ILE A 254 -10.03 4.26 12.93
CA ILE A 254 -9.56 3.39 11.84
C ILE A 254 -9.71 1.91 12.21
N ARG A 255 -9.39 1.52 13.45
CA ARG A 255 -9.59 0.17 13.95
C ARG A 255 -11.06 -0.24 13.84
N ASP A 256 -11.98 0.58 14.32
CA ASP A 256 -13.41 0.26 14.37
C ASP A 256 -13.98 0.12 12.96
N TYR A 257 -13.57 1.02 12.07
CA TYR A 257 -13.87 0.91 10.65
C TYR A 257 -13.39 -0.42 10.03
N ILE A 258 -12.10 -0.75 10.23
CA ILE A 258 -11.50 -1.96 9.64
C ILE A 258 -12.14 -3.21 10.22
N THR A 259 -12.37 -3.27 11.53
CA THR A 259 -13.06 -4.38 12.20
C THR A 259 -14.48 -4.54 11.65
N GLY A 260 -15.23 -3.45 11.49
CA GLY A 260 -16.57 -3.48 10.91
C GLY A 260 -16.57 -4.00 9.47
N ARG A 261 -15.60 -3.58 8.65
CA ARG A 261 -15.45 -4.09 7.27
C ARG A 261 -15.12 -5.58 7.22
N TYR A 262 -14.23 -6.05 8.10
CA TYR A 262 -13.95 -7.49 8.19
C TYR A 262 -15.17 -8.28 8.66
N ALA A 263 -15.90 -7.82 9.67
CA ALA A 263 -17.11 -8.46 10.15
C ALA A 263 -18.17 -8.60 9.03
N GLN A 264 -18.39 -7.55 8.24
CA GLN A 264 -19.29 -7.58 7.09
C GLN A 264 -18.83 -8.57 6.01
N LEU A 265 -17.53 -8.62 5.72
CA LEU A 265 -16.97 -9.59 4.78
C LEU A 265 -17.16 -11.03 5.28
N PHE A 266 -16.86 -11.30 6.56
CA PHE A 266 -17.06 -12.63 7.14
C PHE A 266 -18.52 -13.03 7.13
N ALA A 267 -19.44 -12.16 7.55
CA ALA A 267 -20.89 -12.45 7.50
C ALA A 267 -21.38 -12.73 6.07
N LYS A 268 -20.86 -12.00 5.07
CA LYS A 268 -21.23 -12.22 3.66
C LYS A 268 -20.75 -13.58 3.11
N HIS A 269 -19.61 -14.06 3.59
CA HIS A 269 -18.97 -15.30 3.10
C HIS A 269 -19.13 -16.49 4.06
N GLU A 270 -19.83 -16.33 5.18
CA GLU A 270 -20.08 -17.39 6.17
C GLU A 270 -20.77 -18.60 5.52
N HIS A 271 -21.75 -18.35 4.65
CA HIS A 271 -22.45 -19.40 3.91
C HIS A 271 -21.56 -20.17 2.91
N GLU A 272 -20.50 -19.57 2.36
CA GLU A 272 -19.55 -20.24 1.46
C GLU A 272 -18.50 -21.03 2.25
N LEU A 273 -18.14 -20.57 3.44
CA LEU A 273 -17.17 -21.25 4.32
C LEU A 273 -17.75 -22.51 4.96
N VAL A 274 -19.04 -22.51 5.29
CA VAL A 274 -19.74 -23.69 5.84
C VAL A 274 -19.82 -24.83 4.82
N GLN A 275 -19.88 -24.54 3.52
CA GLN A 275 -19.90 -25.53 2.44
C GLN A 275 -18.53 -26.20 2.17
N HIS A 276 -17.46 -25.72 2.79
CA HIS A 276 -16.10 -26.25 2.65
C HIS A 276 -15.53 -26.80 3.95
N LEU A 277 -16.33 -26.87 5.02
CA LEU A 277 -16.00 -27.68 6.18
C LEU A 277 -16.21 -29.16 5.82
N PRO A 278 -15.21 -30.05 6.04
CA PRO A 278 -15.41 -31.47 5.80
C PRO A 278 -16.51 -31.98 6.73
N GLU A 279 -17.63 -32.44 6.14
CA GLU A 279 -18.63 -33.23 6.83
C GLU A 279 -17.97 -34.52 7.34
N GLY A 280 -17.92 -34.68 8.65
CA GLY A 280 -17.47 -35.92 9.30
C GLY A 280 -16.07 -35.84 9.91
N ALA A 281 -15.96 -35.19 11.06
CA ALA A 281 -15.04 -35.70 12.08
C ALA A 281 -15.80 -36.78 12.85
N PRO A 282 -15.28 -38.03 12.96
CA PRO A 282 -15.92 -39.07 13.75
C PRO A 282 -15.97 -38.64 15.21
N GLU A 283 -17.14 -38.79 15.83
CA GLU A 283 -17.29 -38.76 17.28
C GLU A 283 -16.48 -39.93 17.85
N ASP A 284 -15.27 -39.66 18.33
CA ASP A 284 -14.53 -40.63 19.13
C ASP A 284 -15.26 -40.80 20.46
N SER A 285 -16.08 -41.84 20.50
CA SER A 285 -16.61 -42.47 21.68
C SER A 285 -15.45 -43.06 22.50
N SER A 286 -14.95 -42.31 23.46
CA SER A 286 -14.28 -42.89 24.63
C SER A 286 -15.02 -42.44 25.86
N GLY A 287 -15.91 -43.31 26.32
CA GLY A 287 -16.47 -43.21 27.66
C GLY A 287 -15.36 -43.36 28.67
N ASP A 288 -15.34 -42.45 29.63
CA ASP A 288 -14.86 -42.73 30.97
C ASP A 288 -15.84 -42.07 31.94
N ASP A 289 -16.53 -42.94 32.65
CA ASP A 289 -17.30 -42.68 33.85
C ASP A 289 -16.45 -41.89 34.87
N MET A 290 -17.05 -40.91 35.54
CA MET A 290 -16.92 -40.64 36.99
C MET A 290 -17.84 -39.45 37.38
N PRO A 291 -18.31 -39.36 38.65
CA PRO A 291 -19.72 -39.13 38.93
C PRO A 291 -20.12 -37.68 39.22
N PHE A 292 -21.40 -37.44 38.99
CA PHE A 292 -22.22 -36.27 39.31
C PHE A 292 -22.54 -36.16 40.81
N GLU A 293 -22.28 -34.98 41.40
CA GLU A 293 -23.13 -34.32 42.41
C GLU A 293 -23.23 -32.84 41.97
N GLY A 294 -24.35 -32.36 41.41
CA GLY A 294 -25.47 -31.70 42.11
C GLY A 294 -25.06 -30.32 42.66
N ASN A 295 -25.57 -29.14 42.29
CA ASN A 295 -26.88 -28.69 41.78
C ASN A 295 -26.74 -27.22 41.26
N PRO A 296 -27.78 -26.48 40.77
CA PRO A 296 -27.66 -25.65 39.57
C PRO A 296 -27.97 -24.15 39.83
N ALA A 297 -28.10 -23.40 38.74
CA ALA A 297 -28.62 -22.03 38.61
C ALA A 297 -27.63 -20.91 38.93
N SER A 298 -27.10 -20.27 37.89
CA SER A 298 -27.76 -19.10 37.28
C SER A 298 -26.90 -18.40 36.22
N HIS A 299 -27.57 -18.07 35.11
CA HIS A 299 -27.38 -16.89 34.26
C HIS A 299 -26.05 -16.64 33.49
N VAL A 300 -26.12 -16.97 32.20
CA VAL A 300 -26.01 -16.04 31.04
C VAL A 300 -24.74 -15.19 30.86
N SER A 301 -24.20 -15.31 29.63
CA SER A 301 -23.30 -14.38 28.91
C SER A 301 -21.80 -14.41 29.21
N SER A 302 -21.04 -15.11 28.34
CA SER A 302 -19.80 -14.56 27.76
C SER A 302 -19.30 -15.44 26.61
N PHE A 303 -19.56 -15.05 25.36
CA PHE A 303 -18.79 -15.54 24.22
C PHE A 303 -17.49 -14.74 24.15
N ARG A 304 -16.37 -15.36 24.56
CA ARG A 304 -15.01 -14.89 24.29
C ARG A 304 -14.47 -15.62 23.06
N LEU A 305 -14.14 -14.86 22.02
CA LEU A 305 -13.30 -15.33 20.91
C LEU A 305 -11.82 -15.20 21.34
N GLY A 306 -11.08 -16.30 21.22
CA GLY A 306 -9.61 -16.35 21.33
C GLY A 306 -8.91 -16.21 19.98
#